data_AF-A0A7H4PQ11-F1
#
_entry.id   AF-A0A7H4PQ11-F1
#
_cell.length_a   1.000
_cell.length_b   1.000
_cell.length_c   1.000
_cell.angle_alpha   90.00
_cell.angle_beta   90.00
_cell.angle_gamma   90.00
#
_symmetry.space_group_name_H-M   'P 1'
#
loop_
_entity.id
_entity.type
_entity.pdbx_description
1 polymer ?
#
loop_
_entity_poly.entity_id
_entity_poly.type
_entity_poly.pdbx_seq_one_letter_code
_entity_poly.pdbx_strand_id
1 'polypeptide(L)'
;MPRRTGLMTVDALLAGNGQVFWNAINHLILPASLLGFHSLAYISRMTRSFMLAQLSQEFIITARVKGLTERQVIWNHAFRNILVQLLTVVALAYGALLEARGAD
;
A
#
# COMPACT_ATOMS: atom_id res chain seq x y z
N MET A 1 -22.77 -21.23 -19.27
CA MET A 1 -22.66 -19.75 -19.33
C MET A 1 -21.67 -19.40 -20.44
N PRO A 2 -22.05 -18.69 -21.50
CA PRO A 2 -21.14 -18.41 -22.61
C PRO A 2 -20.11 -17.37 -22.17
N ARG A 3 -18.82 -17.70 -22.28
CA ARG A 3 -17.68 -16.81 -22.01
C ARG A 3 -17.65 -15.73 -23.08
N ARG A 4 -17.83 -14.45 -22.71
CA ARG A 4 -17.67 -13.33 -23.65
C ARG A 4 -16.53 -12.37 -23.29
N THR A 5 -16.17 -12.24 -22.01
CA THR A 5 -15.09 -11.33 -21.58
C THR A 5 -13.91 -12.02 -20.88
N GLY A 6 -14.08 -13.28 -20.45
CA GLY A 6 -13.03 -14.03 -19.75
C GLY A 6 -12.92 -13.71 -18.25
N LEU A 7 -13.58 -12.64 -17.78
CA LEU A 7 -13.69 -12.27 -16.36
C LEU A 7 -15.03 -12.74 -15.79
N MET A 8 -15.00 -13.79 -14.96
CA MET A 8 -16.21 -14.38 -14.36
C MET A 8 -17.03 -13.37 -13.53
N THR A 9 -16.38 -12.36 -12.92
CA THR A 9 -17.06 -11.30 -12.16
C THR A 9 -17.87 -10.34 -13.03
N VAL A 10 -17.33 -9.98 -14.19
CA VAL A 10 -17.95 -9.04 -15.15
C VAL A 10 -19.06 -9.76 -15.93
N ASP A 11 -18.83 -10.99 -16.37
CA ASP A 11 -19.82 -11.82 -17.05
C ASP A 11 -21.00 -12.19 -16.10
N ALA A 12 -20.76 -12.32 -14.78
CA ALA A 12 -21.81 -12.58 -13.79
C ALA A 12 -22.68 -11.35 -13.47
N LEU A 13 -22.09 -10.15 -13.44
CA LEU A 13 -22.82 -8.89 -13.23
C LEU A 13 -23.71 -8.56 -14.44
N LEU A 14 -23.21 -8.76 -15.66
CA LEU A 14 -23.96 -8.60 -16.90
C LEU A 14 -25.09 -9.63 -17.05
N ALA A 15 -24.96 -10.82 -16.44
CA ALA A 15 -25.97 -11.87 -16.44
C ALA A 15 -27.05 -11.71 -15.36
N GLY A 16 -27.00 -10.65 -14.53
CA GLY A 16 -27.99 -10.39 -13.47
C GLY A 16 -28.00 -11.42 -12.33
N ASN A 17 -26.96 -12.25 -12.21
CA ASN A 17 -26.91 -13.35 -11.25
C ASN A 17 -25.98 -13.02 -10.07
N GLY A 18 -26.56 -12.42 -9.02
CA GLY A 18 -25.84 -12.02 -7.81
C GLY A 18 -25.11 -13.17 -7.08
N GLN A 19 -25.61 -14.41 -7.21
CA GLN A 19 -24.99 -15.59 -6.59
C GLN A 19 -23.60 -15.89 -7.18
N VAL A 20 -23.44 -15.75 -8.49
CA VAL A 20 -22.18 -16.04 -9.19
C VAL A 20 -21.16 -14.92 -8.97
N PHE A 21 -21.62 -13.67 -8.88
CA PHE A 21 -20.79 -12.52 -8.54
C PHE A 21 -20.12 -12.67 -7.15
N TRP A 22 -20.91 -13.04 -6.13
CA TRP A 22 -20.38 -13.28 -4.78
C TRP A 22 -19.40 -14.46 -4.72
N ASN A 23 -19.66 -15.54 -5.47
CA ASN A 23 -18.76 -16.68 -5.52
C ASN A 23 -17.41 -16.32 -6.19
N ALA A 24 -17.44 -15.53 -7.26
CA ALA A 24 -16.24 -15.05 -7.93
C ALA A 24 -15.41 -14.10 -7.05
N ILE A 25 -16.06 -13.20 -6.28
CA ILE A 25 -15.37 -12.35 -5.29
C ILE A 25 -14.68 -13.19 -4.21
N ASN A 26 -15.35 -14.20 -3.66
CA ASN A 26 -14.76 -15.08 -2.64
C ASN A 26 -13.54 -15.86 -3.17
N HIS A 27 -13.57 -16.28 -4.44
CA HIS A 27 -12.44 -16.94 -5.09
C HIS A 27 -11.27 -15.99 -5.41
N LEU A 28 -11.52 -14.68 -5.48
CA LEU A 28 -10.49 -13.66 -5.74
C LEU A 28 -9.89 -13.08 -4.45
N ILE A 29 -10.67 -12.97 -3.37
CA ILE A 29 -10.23 -12.33 -2.12
C ILE A 29 -9.04 -13.07 -1.49
N LEU A 30 -9.05 -14.41 -1.42
CA LEU A 30 -7.97 -15.17 -0.79
C LEU A 30 -6.61 -14.97 -1.51
N PRO A 31 -6.47 -15.20 -2.82
CA PRO A 31 -5.21 -14.97 -3.52
C PRO A 31 -4.83 -13.48 -3.60
N ALA A 32 -5.79 -12.58 -3.79
CA ALA A 32 -5.52 -11.14 -3.84
C ALA A 32 -5.06 -10.59 -2.49
N SER A 33 -5.66 -11.03 -1.38
CA SER A 33 -5.23 -10.63 -0.05
C SER A 33 -3.84 -11.19 0.28
N LEU A 34 -3.55 -12.45 -0.07
CA LEU A 34 -2.23 -13.03 0.17
C LEU A 34 -1.12 -12.26 -0.55
N LEU A 35 -1.34 -11.93 -1.83
CA LEU A 35 -0.42 -11.09 -2.62
C LEU A 35 -0.33 -9.66 -2.05
N GLY A 36 -1.47 -9.06 -1.70
CA GLY A 36 -1.53 -7.73 -1.10
C GLY A 36 -0.80 -7.64 0.23
N PHE A 37 -0.99 -8.61 1.13
CA PHE A 37 -0.32 -8.67 2.43
C PHE A 37 1.20 -8.80 2.29
N HIS A 38 1.69 -9.55 1.30
CA HIS A 38 3.12 -9.67 1.06
C HIS A 38 3.77 -8.31 0.75
N SER A 39 3.20 -7.56 -0.20
CA SER A 39 3.68 -6.21 -0.52
C SER A 39 3.48 -5.24 0.64
N LEU A 40 2.36 -5.34 1.37
CA LEU A 40 2.08 -4.50 2.53
C LEU A 40 3.10 -4.71 3.65
N ALA A 41 3.53 -5.94 3.88
CA ALA A 41 4.51 -6.28 4.92
C ALA A 41 5.87 -5.61 4.67
N TYR A 42 6.31 -5.56 3.41
CA TYR A 42 7.55 -4.90 3.02
C TYR A 42 7.47 -3.38 3.24
N ILE A 43 6.43 -2.74 2.71
CA ILE A 43 6.22 -1.29 2.83
C ILE A 43 6.05 -0.89 4.30
N SER A 44 5.33 -1.69 5.09
CA SER A 44 5.12 -1.48 6.53
C SER A 44 6.44 -1.52 7.31
N ARG A 45 7.31 -2.51 7.04
CA ARG A 45 8.63 -2.61 7.66
C ARG A 45 9.51 -1.40 7.37
N MET A 46 9.55 -0.97 6.10
CA MET A 46 10.29 0.23 5.70
C MET A 46 9.75 1.49 6.39
N THR A 47 8.43 1.70 6.33
CA THR A 47 7.78 2.84 6.96
C THR A 47 8.07 2.88 8.46
N ARG A 48 8.04 1.73 9.14
CA ARG A 48 8.40 1.62 10.55
C ARG A 48 9.85 2.02 10.81
N SER A 49 10.79 1.58 9.97
CA SER A 49 12.20 1.94 10.10
C SER A 49 12.41 3.45 9.98
N PHE A 50 11.81 4.08 8.98
CA PHE A 50 11.88 5.54 8.81
C PHE A 50 11.21 6.30 9.96
N MET A 51 10.04 5.86 10.41
CA MET A 51 9.37 6.47 11.55
C MET A 51 10.21 6.40 12.83
N LEU A 52 10.87 5.27 13.11
CA LEU A 52 11.74 5.16 14.29
C LEU A 52 12.94 6.12 14.21
N ALA A 53 13.60 6.20 13.05
CA ALA A 53 14.70 7.14 12.83
C ALA A 53 14.26 8.61 12.91
N GLN A 54 13.02 8.89 12.50
CA GLN A 54 12.47 10.25 12.53
C GLN A 54 12.03 10.66 13.93
N LEU A 55 11.46 9.73 14.72
CA LEU A 55 11.02 9.98 16.08
C LEU A 55 12.18 10.24 17.06
N SER A 56 13.39 9.77 16.75
CA SER A 56 14.59 10.02 17.55
C SER A 56 15.26 11.38 17.28
N GLN A 57 14.70 12.19 16.38
CA GLN A 57 15.28 13.50 16.01
C GLN A 57 14.93 14.59 17.04
N GLU A 58 15.82 15.57 17.20
CA GLU A 58 15.67 16.63 18.20
C GLU A 58 14.40 17.49 17.98
N PHE A 59 14.01 17.74 16.73
CA PHE A 59 12.82 18.53 16.44
C PHE A 59 11.51 17.86 16.95
N ILE A 60 11.49 16.53 17.09
CA ILE A 60 10.37 15.78 17.68
C ILE A 60 10.31 16.02 19.20
N ILE A 61 11.47 16.04 19.85
CA ILE A 61 11.57 16.37 21.28
C ILE A 61 11.08 17.81 21.48
N THR A 62 11.53 18.75 20.65
CA THR A 62 11.05 20.14 20.69
C THR A 62 9.54 20.24 20.46
N ALA A 63 8.99 19.47 19.51
CA ALA A 63 7.55 19.44 19.25
C ALA A 63 6.75 18.94 20.48
N ARG A 64 7.26 17.92 21.17
CA ARG A 64 6.65 17.40 22.41
C ARG A 64 6.72 18.41 23.55
N VAL A 65 7.86 19.10 23.71
CA VAL A 65 8.02 20.17 24.72
C VAL A 65 7.09 21.35 24.47
N LYS A 66 6.77 21.64 23.20
CA LYS A 66 5.75 22.63 22.81
C LYS A 66 4.31 22.22 23.13
N GLY A 67 4.09 21.03 23.70
CA GLY A 67 2.77 20.54 24.10
C GLY A 67 1.95 19.89 22.97
N LEU A 68 2.58 19.55 21.83
CA LEU A 68 1.89 18.83 20.77
C LEU A 68 1.55 17.40 21.21
N THR A 69 0.35 16.95 20.85
CA THR A 69 -0.07 15.57 21.13
C THR A 69 0.72 14.57 20.27
N GLU A 70 0.91 13.34 20.77
CA GLU A 70 1.59 12.26 20.04
C GLU A 70 1.03 12.06 18.62
N ARG A 71 -0.30 12.11 18.47
CA ARG A 71 -0.93 12.01 17.15
C ARG A 71 -0.49 13.13 16.19
N GLN A 72 -0.40 14.38 16.67
CA GLN A 72 0.04 15.51 15.84
C GLN A 72 1.53 15.41 15.49
N VAL A 73 2.36 14.94 16.42
CA VAL A 73 3.78 14.70 16.18
C VAL A 73 3.96 13.60 15.12
N ILE A 74 3.24 12.49 15.25
CA ILE A 74 3.30 11.38 14.31
C ILE A 74 2.81 11.80 12.92
N TRP A 75 1.59 12.32 12.80
CA TRP A 75 0.98 12.58 11.48
C TRP A 75 1.55 13.82 10.78
N ASN A 76 1.74 14.92 11.50
CA ASN A 76 2.10 16.19 10.85
C ASN A 76 3.62 16.42 10.76
N HIS A 77 4.41 15.81 11.64
CA HIS A 77 5.86 16.05 11.70
C HIS A 77 6.65 14.83 11.23
N ALA A 78 6.52 13.69 11.91
CA ALA A 78 7.31 12.50 11.58
C ALA A 78 6.89 11.89 10.23
N PHE A 79 5.59 11.60 10.06
CA PHE A 79 5.07 10.96 8.85
C PHE A 79 5.29 11.84 7.61
N ARG A 80 4.96 13.14 7.72
CA ARG A 80 5.18 14.08 6.62
C ARG A 80 6.66 14.19 6.21
N ASN A 81 7.59 14.04 7.15
CA ASN A 81 9.01 14.09 6.81
C ASN A 81 9.49 12.81 6.14
N ILE A 82 9.05 11.63 6.59
CA ILE A 82 9.46 10.36 5.98
C ILE A 82 8.89 10.18 4.58
N LEU A 83 7.79 10.87 4.22
CA LEU A 83 7.22 10.83 2.86
C LEU A 83 8.23 11.21 1.78
N VAL A 84 9.17 12.11 2.07
CA VAL A 84 10.23 12.48 1.12
C VAL A 84 11.10 11.27 0.79
N GLN A 85 11.54 10.52 1.81
CA GLN A 85 12.37 9.32 1.63
C GLN A 85 11.56 8.17 1.02
N LEU A 86 10.31 7.99 1.47
CA LEU A 86 9.38 7.00 0.93
C LEU A 86 9.15 7.22 -0.57
N LEU A 87 8.96 8.47 -1.00
CA LEU A 87 8.76 8.82 -2.40
C LEU A 87 9.98 8.47 -3.25
N THR A 88 11.20 8.72 -2.75
CA THR A 88 12.43 8.31 -3.43
C THR A 88 12.51 6.81 -3.61
N VAL A 89 12.23 6.03 -2.57
CA VAL A 89 12.30 4.55 -2.68
C VAL A 89 11.23 4.02 -3.62
N VAL A 90 10.03 4.57 -3.56
CA VAL A 90 8.96 4.22 -4.50
C VAL A 90 9.37 4.55 -5.93
N ALA A 91 9.93 5.73 -6.18
CA ALA A 91 10.41 6.12 -7.51
C ALA A 91 11.50 5.17 -8.03
N LEU A 92 12.46 4.77 -7.18
CA LEU A 92 13.49 3.79 -7.53
C LEU A 92 12.88 2.41 -7.83
N ALA A 93 11.91 1.96 -7.02
CA ALA A 93 11.22 0.68 -7.25
C ALA A 93 10.47 0.69 -8.59
N TYR A 94 9.80 1.79 -8.93
CA TYR A 94 9.16 1.96 -10.25
C TYR A 94 10.19 2.01 -11.38
N GLY A 95 11.31 2.71 -11.21
CA GLY A 95 12.38 2.77 -12.21
C GLY A 95 12.97 1.39 -12.50
N ALA A 96 13.26 0.62 -11.46
CA ALA A 96 13.76 -0.75 -11.59
C ALA A 96 12.77 -1.67 -12.32
N LEU A 97 11.46 -1.51 -12.09
CA LEU A 97 10.44 -2.27 -12.81
C LEU A 97 10.36 -1.91 -14.31
N LEU A 98 10.60 -0.64 -14.66
CA LEU A 98 10.63 -0.20 -16.06
C LEU A 98 11.89 -0.70 -16.78
N GLU A 99 13.04 -0.65 -16.13
CA GLU A 99 14.31 -1.19 -16.64
C GLU A 99 14.23 -2.70 -16.84
N ALA A 100 13.66 -3.42 -15.88
CA ALA A 100 13.45 -4.86 -15.97
C ALA A 100 12.57 -5.29 -17.16
N ARG A 101 11.73 -4.39 -17.70
CA ARG A 101 10.91 -4.64 -18.89
C ARG A 101 11.60 -4.23 -20.20
N GLY A 102 12.63 -3.41 -20.13
CA GLY A 102 13.44 -2.98 -21.28
C GLY A 102 14.62 -3.90 -21.57
N ALA A 103 14.86 -4.91 -20.74
CA ALA A 103 15.94 -5.88 -20.86
C ALA A 103 15.53 -7.20 -21.53
N ASP A 104 14.29 -7.29 -22.03
CA ASP A 104 13.74 -8.36 -22.88
C ASP A 104 13.78 -7.94 -24.36
#